data_AF-A0A2E7V2U8-F1
#
_entry.id   AF-A0A2E7V2U8-F1
#
_cell.length_a   1.000
_cell.length_b   1.000
_cell.length_c   1.000
_cell.angle_alpha   90.00
_cell.angle_beta   90.00
_cell.angle_gamma   90.00
#
_symmetry.space_group_name_H-M   'P 1'
#
loop_
_entity.id
_entity.type
_entity.pdbx_description
1 polymer ?
#
loop_
_entity_poly.entity_id
_entity_poly.type
_entity_poly.pdbx_seq_one_letter_code
_entity_poly.pdbx_strand_id
1 'polypeptide(L)' 'MSKIALQETIQTAITLLENVDQNDADAMFEMLVEIELITRDAVTEHSVSELLSAGILTQQDPVDFNVAA' A
#
# COMPACT_ATOMS: atom_id res chain seq x y z
N MET A 1 -8.10 -18.66 0.06
CA MET A 1 -8.39 -17.74 1.19
C MET A 1 -7.32 -16.66 1.38
N SER A 2 -6.05 -16.86 0.97
CA SER A 2 -4.95 -15.87 1.11
C SER A 2 -5.12 -14.54 0.34
N LYS A 3 -5.62 -14.57 -0.90
CA LYS A 3 -5.65 -13.39 -1.79
C LYS A 3 -6.61 -12.27 -1.35
N ILE A 4 -7.69 -12.59 -0.63
CA ILE A 4 -8.69 -11.61 -0.18
C ILE A 4 -8.11 -10.78 0.98
N ALA A 5 -7.47 -11.44 1.95
CA ALA A 5 -6.86 -10.77 3.10
C ALA A 5 -5.75 -9.77 2.69
N LEU A 6 -4.94 -10.11 1.69
CA LEU A 6 -3.91 -9.20 1.19
C LEU A 6 -4.50 -7.95 0.50
N GLN A 7 -5.58 -8.12 -0.27
CA GLN A 7 -6.25 -6.98 -0.91
C GLN A 7 -6.91 -6.06 0.11
N GLU A 8 -7.52 -6.61 1.15
CA GLU A 8 -8.07 -5.84 2.27
C GLU A 8 -6.97 -5.05 3.00
N THR A 9 -5.82 -5.69 3.23
CA THR A 9 -4.66 -5.07 3.88
C THR A 9 -4.12 -3.88 3.06
N ILE A 10 -3.98 -4.05 1.75
CA ILE A 10 -3.57 -2.96 0.84
C ILE A 10 -4.61 -1.83 0.83
N GLN A 11 -5.90 -2.17 0.79
CA GLN A 11 -6.97 -1.18 0.79
C GLN A 11 -6.98 -0.36 2.08
N THR A 12 -6.78 -0.99 3.24
CA THR A 12 -6.65 -0.30 4.52
C THR A 12 -5.48 0.68 4.52
N ALA A 13 -4.31 0.28 4.02
CA ALA A 13 -3.15 1.17 3.92
C ALA A 13 -3.42 2.38 3.00
N ILE A 14 -4.08 2.17 1.86
CA ILE A 14 -4.47 3.27 0.96
C ILE A 14 -5.45 4.22 1.65
N THR A 15 -6.48 3.70 2.32
CA THR A 15 -7.45 4.54 3.03
C THR A 15 -6.80 5.35 4.16
N LEU A 16 -5.82 4.80 4.88
CA LEU A 16 -5.05 5.56 5.88
C LEU A 16 -4.26 6.71 5.22
N LEU A 17 -3.61 6.45 4.09
CA LEU A 17 -2.87 7.47 3.33
C LEU A 17 -3.77 8.59 2.80
N GLU A 18 -4.98 8.26 2.34
CA GLU A 18 -5.93 9.24 1.79
C GLU A 18 -6.55 10.15 2.87
N ASN A 19 -6.63 9.69 4.12
CA ASN A 19 -7.33 10.40 5.20
C ASN A 19 -6.40 11.11 6.21
N VAL A 20 -5.08 11.00 6.04
CA VAL A 20 -4.12 11.68 6.93
C VAL A 20 -4.19 13.21 6.74
N ASP A 21 -4.20 13.95 7.85
CA ASP A 21 -4.01 15.41 7.79
C ASP A 21 -2.55 15.72 7.49
N GLN A 22 -2.28 16.18 6.27
CA GLN A 22 -0.94 16.50 5.79
C GLN A 22 -0.34 17.76 6.43
N ASN A 23 -1.13 18.51 7.20
CA ASN A 23 -0.66 19.70 7.92
C ASN A 23 -0.29 19.40 9.37
N ASP A 24 -0.56 18.18 9.84
CA ASP A 24 -0.24 17.70 11.18
C ASP A 24 0.90 16.67 11.11
N ALA A 25 2.08 17.09 11.57
CA ALA A 25 3.27 16.25 11.54
C ALA A 25 3.16 15.03 12.47
N ASP A 26 2.39 15.13 13.56
CA ASP A 26 2.17 14.02 14.48
C ASP A 26 1.23 13.00 13.84
N ALA A 27 0.14 13.46 13.21
CA ALA A 27 -0.77 12.58 12.45
C ALA A 27 -0.07 11.87 11.29
N MET A 28 0.84 12.56 10.59
CA MET A 28 1.68 11.94 9.56
C MET A 28 2.63 10.89 10.13
N PHE A 29 3.24 11.15 11.29
CA PHE A 29 4.13 10.19 11.92
C PHE A 29 3.39 8.95 12.41
N GLU A 30 2.23 9.11 13.04
CA GLU A 30 1.37 8.01 13.47
C GLU A 30 0.94 7.14 12.27
N MET A 31 0.55 7.78 11.15
CA MET A 31 0.21 7.08 9.91
C MET A 31 1.39 6.27 9.35
N LEU A 32 2.62 6.81 9.39
CA LEU A 32 3.81 6.07 8.92
C LEU A 32 4.10 4.84 9.79
N VAL A 33 3.90 4.93 11.10
CA VAL A 33 4.03 3.79 12.02
C VAL A 33 2.98 2.74 11.70
N GLU A 34 1.73 3.14 11.45
CA GLU A 34 0.64 2.22 11.14
C GLU A 34 0.86 1.49 9.81
N ILE A 35 1.38 2.18 8.79
CA ILE A 35 1.76 1.57 7.51
C ILE A 35 2.91 0.57 7.69
N GLU A 36 3.90 0.86 8.53
CA GLU A 36 5.01 -0.07 8.80
C GLU A 36 4.49 -1.38 9.40
N LEU A 37 3.60 -1.29 10.39
CA LEU A 37 3.00 -2.47 11.04
C LEU A 37 2.18 -3.30 10.04
N ILE A 38 1.31 -2.64 9.26
CA ILE A 38 0.51 -3.29 8.22
C ILE A 38 1.40 -3.99 7.19
N THR A 39 2.46 -3.33 6.73
CA THR A 39 3.38 -3.89 5.74
C THR A 39 4.15 -5.08 6.30
N ARG A 40 4.61 -4.98 7.55
CA ARG A 40 5.33 -6.05 8.24
C ARG A 40 4.44 -7.27 8.43
N ASP A 41 3.20 -7.08 8.84
CA ASP A 41 2.22 -8.17 8.99
C ASP A 41 1.94 -8.82 7.63
N ALA A 42 1.74 -8.01 6.58
CA ALA A 42 1.55 -8.52 5.22
C ALA A 42 2.73 -9.37 4.72
N VAL A 43 3.98 -8.96 5.00
CA VAL A 43 5.18 -9.72 4.63
C VAL A 43 5.34 -11.01 5.45
N THR A 44 4.85 -11.02 6.67
CA THR A 44 4.93 -12.20 7.57
C THR A 44 3.87 -13.24 7.21
N GLU A 45 2.67 -12.78 6.81
CA GLU A 45 1.50 -13.63 6.57
C GLU A 45 1.33 -14.07 5.12
N HIS A 46 1.90 -13.33 4.15
CA HIS A 46 1.78 -13.64 2.73
C HIS A 46 3.13 -13.98 2.09
N SER A 47 3.10 -14.86 1.08
CA SER A 47 4.31 -15.14 0.30
C SER A 47 4.70 -13.94 -0.57
N VAL A 48 5.99 -13.75 -0.80
CA VAL A 48 6.52 -12.70 -1.70
C VAL A 48 5.88 -12.76 -3.08
N SER A 49 5.56 -13.96 -3.59
CA SER A 49 4.85 -14.13 -4.86
C SER A 49 3.42 -13.57 -4.83
N GLU A 50 2.71 -13.71 -3.71
CA GLU A 50 1.37 -13.15 -3.55
C GLU A 50 1.43 -11.63 -3.48
N LEU A 51 2.40 -11.06 -2.74
CA LEU A 51 2.65 -9.62 -2.65
C LEU A 51 2.94 -9.00 -4.02
N LEU A 52 3.85 -9.60 -4.79
CA LEU A 52 4.19 -9.13 -6.14
C LEU A 52 2.98 -9.22 -7.08
N SER A 53 2.18 -10.28 -6.99
CA SER A 53 0.99 -10.43 -7.82
C SER A 53 -0.12 -9.41 -7.51
N ALA A 54 -0.22 -8.96 -6.26
CA ALA A 54 -1.17 -7.93 -5.85
C ALA A 54 -0.74 -6.53 -6.33
N GLY A 55 0.57 -6.23 -6.28
CA GLY A 55 1.14 -4.98 -6.83
C GLY A 55 1.06 -4.87 -8.36
N ILE A 56 1.15 -6.01 -9.08
CA ILE A 56 1.05 -6.01 -10.55
C ILE A 56 -0.38 -5.75 -11.02
N LEU A 57 -1.40 -6.17 -10.26
CA LEU A 57 -2.81 -5.93 -10.61
C LEU A 57 -3.25 -4.47 -10.42
N THR A 58 -2.50 -3.68 -9.65
CA THR A 58 -2.77 -2.25 -9.42
C THR A 58 -2.00 -1.34 -10.40
N GLN A 59 -1.04 -1.86 -11.18
CA GLN A 59 -0.21 -1.12 -12.14
C GLN A 59 -0.62 -1.28 -13.61
N GLN A 60 -1.91 -1.52 -13.91
CA GLN A 60 -2.41 -1.52 -15.30
C GLN A 60 -3.00 -0.19 -15.77
N ASP A 61 -2.72 0.93 -15.09
CA ASP A 61 -2.70 2.22 -15.78
C ASP A 61 -1.31 2.43 -16.37
N PRO A 62 -1.16 2.58 -17.69
CA PRO A 62 0.09 3.01 -18.27
C PRO A 62 0.37 4.42 -17.74
N VAL A 63 1.33 4.53 -16.82
CA VAL A 63 1.91 5.82 -16.49
C VAL A 63 2.63 6.27 -17.76
N ASP A 64 1.97 7.13 -18.54
CA ASP A 64 2.54 7.84 -19.68
C ASP A 64 3.69 8.72 -19.18
N PHE A 65 4.88 8.13 -19.05
CA PHE A 65 6.12 8.88 -18.97
C PHE A 65 6.42 9.46 -20.33
N ASN A 66 5.64 10.46 -20.72
CA ASN A 66 5.90 11.27 -21.90
C ASN A 66 7.07 12.22 -21.57
N VAL A 67 8.28 11.67 -21.54
CA VAL A 67 9.51 12.47 -21.49
C VAL A 67 9.79 12.89 -22.93
N ALA A 68 9.49 14.16 -23.23
CA ALA A 68 9.88 14.79 -24.49
C ALA A 68 11.41 14.67 -24.66
N ALA A 69 11.82 14.05 -25.76
CA ALA A 69 13.21 13.91 -26.20
C ALA A 69 13.77 15.21 -26.80
#